data_AF-A0A955C8X9-F1
#
_entry.id   AF-A0A955C8X9-F1
#
_cell.length_a   1.000
_cell.length_b   1.000
_cell.length_c   1.000
_cell.angle_alpha   90.00
_cell.angle_beta   90.00
_cell.angle_gamma   90.00
#
_symmetry.space_group_name_H-M   'P 1'
#
loop_
_entity.id
_entity.type
_entity.pdbx_description
1 polymer ?
#
loop_
_entity_poly.entity_id
_entity_poly.type
_entity_poly.pdbx_seq_one_letter_code
_entity_poly.pdbx_strand_id
1 'polypeptide(L)'
;TILATVRHVSGANHIDPTRVFLTGWSAGGYAVLHTGLRHPEVFRALTIMQGNFDERFAADAEEHIDPYQPVYVIYGTTDVLTGGQSKECMEWLYDHNAYVFDGQVSGPHRSHPKAAHEFFEKVIAEIPWLTVRATAANASDPYTITFKARASFTPAGYRWTFDEGNTSSAAEPSFKFEEGTHEVTLETAMPNGKRLKRTIRVDVPYSLFPEKLDR
;
A
#
# COMPACT_ATOMS: atom_id res chain seq x y z
N THR A 1 -12.79 13.90 -0.08
CA THR A 1 -11.96 12.93 0.67
C THR A 1 -10.50 13.17 0.36
N ILE A 2 -9.57 12.69 1.19
CA ILE A 2 -8.11 12.80 0.95
C ILE A 2 -7.75 12.29 -0.45
N LEU A 3 -8.28 11.13 -0.86
CA LEU A 3 -8.04 10.55 -2.19
C LEU A 3 -8.53 11.43 -3.34
N ALA A 4 -9.66 12.12 -3.18
CA ALA A 4 -10.14 13.05 -4.21
C ALA A 4 -9.18 14.23 -4.38
N THR A 5 -8.63 14.75 -3.28
CA THR A 5 -7.62 15.81 -3.31
C THR A 5 -6.33 15.32 -3.96
N VAL A 6 -5.83 14.14 -3.59
CA VAL A 6 -4.63 13.54 -4.21
C VAL A 6 -4.85 13.39 -5.71
N ARG A 7 -5.97 12.79 -6.14
CA ARG A 7 -6.28 12.64 -7.58
C ARG A 7 -6.34 13.98 -8.31
N HIS A 8 -6.97 14.99 -7.72
CA HIS A 8 -7.07 16.31 -8.32
C HIS A 8 -5.70 16.99 -8.47
N VAL A 9 -4.90 17.01 -7.41
CA VAL A 9 -3.56 17.62 -7.43
C VAL A 9 -2.63 16.87 -8.37
N SER A 10 -2.62 15.53 -8.34
CA SER A 10 -1.81 14.71 -9.25
C SER A 10 -2.25 14.83 -10.71
N GLY A 11 -3.54 15.07 -10.99
CA GLY A 11 -4.01 15.32 -12.35
C GLY A 11 -3.62 16.70 -12.89
N ALA A 12 -3.49 17.69 -12.00
CA ALA A 12 -3.13 19.06 -12.35
C ALA A 12 -1.62 19.33 -12.36
N ASN A 13 -0.79 18.40 -11.87
CA ASN A 13 0.65 18.61 -11.67
C ASN A 13 1.46 17.36 -12.05
N HIS A 14 2.76 17.51 -12.30
CA HIS A 14 3.67 16.40 -12.56
C HIS A 14 4.14 15.71 -11.27
N ILE A 15 3.20 15.07 -10.56
CA ILE A 15 3.50 14.33 -9.34
C ILE A 15 4.05 12.93 -9.69
N ASP A 16 5.18 12.56 -9.10
CA ASP A 16 5.70 11.19 -9.16
C ASP A 16 4.81 10.28 -8.29
N PRO A 17 4.06 9.32 -8.86
CA PRO A 17 3.15 8.47 -8.09
C PRO A 17 3.87 7.57 -7.10
N THR A 18 5.20 7.40 -7.23
CA THR A 18 6.00 6.62 -6.28
C THR A 18 6.45 7.41 -5.06
N ARG A 19 6.10 8.71 -4.99
CA ARG A 19 6.55 9.67 -3.96
C ARG A 19 5.39 10.47 -3.38
N VAL A 20 4.24 9.83 -3.20
CA VAL A 20 3.09 10.40 -2.48
C VAL A 20 3.08 9.83 -1.07
N PHE A 21 3.02 10.70 -0.06
CA PHE A 21 3.11 10.33 1.35
C PHE A 21 1.94 10.91 2.14
N LEU A 22 1.59 10.28 3.26
CA LEU A 22 0.53 10.76 4.16
C LEU A 22 1.06 10.88 5.58
N THR A 23 0.68 11.97 6.26
CA THR A 23 1.06 12.24 7.64
C THR A 23 -0.12 12.77 8.43
N GLY A 24 -0.13 12.52 9.74
CA GLY A 24 -1.16 12.99 10.65
C GLY A 24 -0.59 13.20 12.05
N TRP A 25 -1.04 14.27 12.71
CA TRP A 25 -0.70 14.56 14.10
C TRP A 25 -1.96 14.47 14.97
N SER A 26 -1.84 13.94 16.19
CA SER A 26 -2.95 13.85 17.14
C SER A 26 -4.13 13.08 16.51
N ALA A 27 -5.33 13.66 16.45
CA ALA A 27 -6.50 13.05 15.82
C ALA A 27 -6.31 12.74 14.33
N GLY A 28 -5.34 13.40 13.66
CA GLY A 28 -4.95 13.08 12.28
C GLY A 28 -4.43 11.66 12.10
N GLY A 29 -3.99 10.98 13.17
CA GLY A 29 -3.62 9.56 13.15
C GLY A 29 -4.73 8.67 12.60
N TYR A 30 -5.99 8.92 12.96
CA TYR A 30 -7.13 8.17 12.42
C TYR A 30 -7.27 8.31 10.90
N ALA A 31 -7.00 9.50 10.34
CA ALA A 31 -7.04 9.70 8.90
C ALA A 31 -5.91 8.93 8.19
N VAL A 32 -4.73 8.85 8.81
CA VAL A 32 -3.59 8.06 8.32
C VAL A 32 -3.90 6.57 8.35
N LEU A 33 -4.45 6.07 9.46
CA LEU A 33 -4.83 4.66 9.59
C LEU A 33 -5.94 4.30 8.60
N HIS A 34 -7.02 5.08 8.57
CA HIS A 34 -8.18 4.79 7.73
C HIS A 34 -7.89 4.94 6.23
N THR A 35 -7.22 6.02 5.81
CA THR A 35 -6.98 6.26 4.36
C THR A 35 -5.64 5.71 3.91
N GLY A 36 -4.58 5.85 4.70
CA GLY A 36 -3.22 5.50 4.31
C GLY A 36 -3.02 4.00 4.16
N LEU A 37 -3.42 3.22 5.18
CA LEU A 37 -3.28 1.76 5.17
C LEU A 37 -4.18 1.10 4.14
N ARG A 38 -5.34 1.70 3.83
CA ARG A 38 -6.27 1.17 2.83
C ARG A 38 -5.86 1.43 1.39
N HIS A 39 -4.87 2.29 1.18
CA HIS A 39 -4.43 2.72 -0.14
C HIS A 39 -2.90 2.69 -0.31
N PRO A 40 -2.25 1.54 -0.10
CA PRO A 40 -0.80 1.40 -0.29
C PRO A 40 -0.36 1.53 -1.75
N GLU A 41 -1.28 1.48 -2.71
CA GLU A 41 -1.08 1.84 -4.11
C GLU A 41 -0.99 3.35 -4.36
N VAL A 42 -1.50 4.17 -3.43
CA VAL A 42 -1.47 5.63 -3.50
C VAL A 42 -0.35 6.19 -2.62
N PHE A 43 -0.22 5.71 -1.37
CA PHE A 43 0.73 6.25 -0.41
C PHE A 43 1.96 5.36 -0.26
N ARG A 44 3.13 5.87 -0.65
CA ARG A 44 4.40 5.17 -0.58
C ARG A 44 4.84 4.86 0.86
N ALA A 45 4.54 5.76 1.80
CA ALA A 45 4.79 5.60 3.23
C ALA A 45 3.90 6.54 4.06
N LEU A 46 3.75 6.19 5.34
CA LEU A 46 2.87 6.87 6.29
C LEU A 46 3.66 7.33 7.51
N THR A 47 3.24 8.46 8.11
CA THR A 47 3.73 8.86 9.45
C THR A 47 2.57 9.23 10.37
N ILE A 48 2.63 8.77 11.61
CA ILE A 48 1.68 9.07 12.68
C ILE A 48 2.47 9.77 13.78
N MET A 49 2.20 11.05 14.01
CA MET A 49 2.90 11.87 14.99
C MET A 49 2.05 12.01 16.24
N GLN A 50 2.48 11.42 17.36
CA GLN A 50 1.77 11.46 18.64
C GLN A 50 0.26 11.32 18.42
N GLY A 51 -0.10 10.24 17.74
CA GLY A 51 -1.43 10.02 17.23
C GLY A 51 -2.37 9.53 18.31
N ASN A 52 -3.64 9.92 18.19
CA ASN A 52 -4.71 9.20 18.87
C ASN A 52 -4.87 7.82 18.26
N PHE A 53 -5.27 6.87 19.09
CA PHE A 53 -5.51 5.50 18.69
C PHE A 53 -6.61 4.86 19.53
N ASP A 54 -7.41 4.06 18.83
CA ASP A 54 -8.36 3.12 19.36
C ASP A 54 -8.63 2.13 18.21
N GLU A 55 -8.33 0.86 18.45
CA GLU A 55 -8.38 -0.21 17.47
C GLU A 55 -9.73 -0.30 16.74
N ARG A 56 -10.83 0.07 17.39
CA ARG A 56 -12.18 0.03 16.79
C ARG A 56 -12.30 0.93 15.56
N PHE A 57 -11.46 1.94 15.44
CA PHE A 57 -11.41 2.84 14.27
C PHE A 57 -10.32 2.45 13.25
N ALA A 58 -9.54 1.41 13.53
CA ALA A 58 -8.48 0.91 12.65
C ALA A 58 -8.79 -0.49 12.08
N ALA A 59 -9.71 -1.24 12.69
CA ALA A 59 -10.06 -2.60 12.31
C ALA A 59 -10.52 -2.73 10.83
N ASP A 60 -11.15 -1.72 10.25
CA ASP A 60 -11.55 -1.74 8.83
C ASP A 60 -10.37 -1.63 7.85
N ALA A 61 -9.21 -1.21 8.34
CA ALA A 61 -7.99 -1.12 7.56
C ALA A 61 -7.15 -2.41 7.61
N GLU A 62 -7.42 -3.33 8.53
CA GLU A 62 -6.62 -4.55 8.78
C GLU A 62 -6.37 -5.36 7.51
N GLU A 63 -7.43 -5.67 6.76
CA GLU A 63 -7.35 -6.46 5.52
C GLU A 63 -6.56 -5.80 4.39
N HIS A 64 -6.22 -4.52 4.54
CA HIS A 64 -5.51 -3.73 3.54
C HIS A 64 -4.06 -3.47 3.94
N ILE A 65 -3.64 -3.87 5.15
CA ILE A 65 -2.28 -3.65 5.62
C ILE A 65 -1.30 -4.35 4.68
N ASP A 66 -0.44 -3.54 4.08
CA ASP A 66 0.62 -3.98 3.22
C ASP A 66 1.93 -4.12 4.02
N PRO A 67 2.49 -5.34 4.15
CA PRO A 67 3.71 -5.58 4.92
C PRO A 67 4.97 -4.93 4.30
N TYR A 68 4.84 -4.24 3.16
CA TYR A 68 5.91 -3.50 2.52
C TYR A 68 5.70 -1.99 2.51
N GLN A 69 4.57 -1.48 3.02
CA GLN A 69 4.33 -0.04 3.18
C GLN A 69 4.95 0.44 4.51
N PRO A 70 5.97 1.31 4.48
CA PRO A 70 6.60 1.82 5.70
C PRO A 70 5.63 2.72 6.49
N VAL A 71 5.52 2.49 7.79
CA VAL A 71 4.72 3.30 8.72
C VAL A 71 5.59 3.76 9.88
N TYR A 72 5.82 5.07 10.00
CA TYR A 72 6.60 5.65 11.10
C TYR A 72 5.70 6.18 12.20
N VAL A 73 5.77 5.58 13.39
CA VAL A 73 4.98 6.00 14.56
C VAL A 73 5.87 6.75 15.52
N ILE A 74 5.65 8.06 15.63
CA ILE A 74 6.38 8.93 16.55
C ILE A 74 5.55 9.05 17.83
N TYR A 75 6.14 8.71 18.97
CA TYR A 75 5.46 8.76 20.27
C TYR A 75 6.31 9.44 21.34
N GLY A 76 5.67 10.25 22.18
CA GLY A 76 6.33 10.94 23.28
C GLY A 76 6.29 10.13 24.58
N THR A 77 7.44 9.87 25.21
CA THR A 77 7.45 9.19 26.53
C THR A 77 6.90 10.04 27.67
N THR A 78 6.91 11.36 27.48
CA THR A 78 6.38 12.36 28.42
C THR A 78 5.08 13.00 27.90
N ASP A 79 4.52 12.48 26.80
CA ASP A 79 3.23 12.92 26.30
C ASP A 79 2.10 12.24 27.09
N VAL A 80 1.49 12.99 28.00
CA VAL A 80 0.39 12.52 28.84
C VAL A 80 -0.96 12.49 28.11
N LEU A 81 -1.07 13.08 26.92
CA LEU A 81 -2.33 13.11 26.15
C LEU A 81 -2.46 11.89 25.23
N THR A 82 -1.41 11.59 24.47
CA THR A 82 -1.46 10.51 23.46
C THR A 82 -0.31 9.52 23.53
N GLY A 83 0.63 9.68 24.47
CA GLY A 83 1.82 8.82 24.54
C GLY A 83 1.50 7.33 24.72
N GLY A 84 0.48 7.00 25.52
CA GLY A 84 -0.03 5.62 25.64
C GLY A 84 -0.66 5.12 24.34
N GLN A 85 -1.58 5.91 23.78
CA GLN A 85 -2.28 5.59 22.53
C GLN A 85 -1.34 5.40 21.33
N SER A 86 -0.30 6.23 21.20
CA SER A 86 0.66 6.08 20.11
C SER A 86 1.48 4.79 20.23
N LYS A 87 1.75 4.32 21.45
CA LYS A 87 2.39 3.01 21.66
C LYS A 87 1.43 1.87 21.33
N GLU A 88 0.19 1.94 21.78
CA GLU A 88 -0.86 0.97 21.43
C GLU A 88 -1.05 0.88 19.91
N CYS A 89 -1.04 2.02 19.20
CA CYS A 89 -1.08 2.07 17.75
C CYS A 89 0.10 1.33 17.11
N MET A 90 1.29 1.53 17.65
CA MET A 90 2.52 0.91 17.16
C MET A 90 2.46 -0.61 17.36
N GLU A 91 2.05 -1.06 18.55
CA GLU A 91 1.87 -2.47 18.88
C GLU A 91 0.83 -3.12 17.98
N TRP A 92 -0.34 -2.48 17.80
CA TRP A 92 -1.38 -2.96 16.88
C TRP A 92 -0.85 -3.11 15.45
N LEU A 93 -0.10 -2.15 14.94
CA LEU A 93 0.50 -2.25 13.60
C LEU A 93 1.51 -3.40 13.49
N TYR A 94 2.31 -3.65 14.54
CA TYR A 94 3.24 -4.78 14.58
C TYR A 94 2.50 -6.12 14.59
N ASP A 95 1.46 -6.25 15.41
CA ASP A 95 0.67 -7.48 15.53
C ASP A 95 -0.04 -7.85 14.22
N HIS A 96 -0.36 -6.84 13.39
CA HIS A 96 -0.97 -7.00 12.07
C HIS A 96 0.06 -7.00 10.92
N ASN A 97 1.34 -7.27 11.22
CA ASN A 97 2.40 -7.46 10.22
C ASN A 97 2.67 -6.24 9.32
N ALA A 98 2.43 -5.02 9.80
CA ALA A 98 2.81 -3.80 9.11
C ALA A 98 4.34 -3.56 9.18
N TYR A 99 4.89 -2.82 8.22
CA TYR A 99 6.30 -2.44 8.23
C TYR A 99 6.53 -1.17 9.07
N VAL A 100 6.60 -1.35 10.38
CA VAL A 100 6.63 -0.24 11.35
C VAL A 100 8.05 0.24 11.65
N PHE A 101 8.18 1.55 11.84
CA PHE A 101 9.37 2.23 12.35
C PHE A 101 9.03 2.93 13.67
N ASP A 102 9.88 2.74 14.68
CA ASP A 102 9.75 3.35 16.01
C ASP A 102 10.38 4.76 16.04
N GLY A 103 9.58 5.76 16.41
CA GLY A 103 9.97 7.16 16.54
C GLY A 103 9.84 7.73 17.94
N GLN A 104 10.38 7.07 18.96
CA GLN A 104 10.37 7.61 20.32
C GLN A 104 11.02 9.00 20.41
N VAL A 105 10.29 9.96 20.98
CA VAL A 105 10.75 11.33 21.23
C VAL A 105 10.54 11.74 22.69
N SER A 106 11.27 12.77 23.11
CA SER A 106 11.07 13.45 24.40
C SER A 106 10.29 14.75 24.21
N GLY A 107 9.50 15.12 25.22
CA GLY A 107 8.75 16.37 25.26
C GLY A 107 7.23 16.18 25.34
N PRO A 108 6.49 17.30 25.45
CA PRO A 108 5.04 17.30 25.57
C PRO A 108 4.36 16.95 24.23
N HIS A 109 3.02 16.96 24.24
CA HIS A 109 2.22 16.78 23.04
C HIS A 109 2.48 17.89 22.01
N ARG A 110 3.10 17.56 20.88
CA ARG A 110 3.42 18.48 19.77
C ARG A 110 3.62 17.73 18.45
N SER A 111 3.50 18.47 17.35
CA SER A 111 3.80 17.93 16.02
C SER A 111 5.30 17.77 15.77
N HIS A 112 5.67 16.81 14.92
CA HIS A 112 7.06 16.45 14.58
C HIS A 112 7.32 16.43 13.05
N PRO A 113 6.98 17.51 12.31
CA PRO A 113 6.99 17.49 10.85
C PRO A 113 8.39 17.27 10.24
N LYS A 114 9.44 17.72 10.93
CA LYS A 114 10.82 17.49 10.52
C LYS A 114 11.18 16.00 10.54
N ALA A 115 10.83 15.28 11.61
CA ALA A 115 11.07 13.85 11.71
C ALA A 115 10.27 13.06 10.66
N ALA A 116 9.01 13.46 10.41
CA ALA A 116 8.22 12.87 9.33
C ALA A 116 8.85 13.09 7.94
N HIS A 117 9.37 14.30 7.67
CA HIS A 117 10.05 14.61 6.42
C HIS A 117 11.34 13.78 6.24
N GLU A 118 12.21 13.76 7.26
CA GLU A 118 13.45 12.97 7.26
C GLU A 118 13.17 11.48 7.04
N PHE A 119 12.08 10.96 7.63
CA PHE A 119 11.64 9.60 7.37
C PHE A 119 11.25 9.38 5.91
N PHE A 120 10.50 10.30 5.29
CA PHE A 120 10.13 10.17 3.87
C PHE A 120 11.35 10.25 2.95
N GLU A 121 12.33 11.11 3.25
CA GLU A 121 13.60 11.15 2.50
C GLU A 121 14.34 9.82 2.60
N LYS A 122 14.39 9.24 3.81
CA LYS A 122 14.95 7.90 4.03
C LYS A 122 14.21 6.83 3.22
N VAL A 123 12.87 6.85 3.20
CA VAL A 123 12.07 5.90 2.42
C VAL A 123 12.43 5.98 0.93
N ILE A 124 12.58 7.19 0.39
CA ILE A 124 12.96 7.42 -1.01
C ILE A 124 14.35 6.87 -1.30
N ALA A 125 15.30 7.08 -0.39
CA ALA A 125 16.71 6.73 -0.61
C ALA A 125 16.99 5.24 -0.40
N GLU A 126 16.37 4.62 0.60
CA GLU A 126 16.84 3.33 1.15
C GLU A 126 15.83 2.19 1.00
N ILE A 127 14.53 2.49 0.93
CA ILE A 127 13.51 1.44 0.97
C ILE A 127 13.06 1.09 -0.46
N PRO A 128 13.30 -0.15 -0.92
CA PRO A 128 12.86 -0.58 -2.23
C PRO A 128 11.34 -0.66 -2.30
N TRP A 129 10.79 -0.46 -3.49
CA TRP A 129 9.37 -0.63 -3.75
C TRP A 129 9.12 -1.52 -4.96
N LEU A 130 7.95 -2.17 -4.95
CA LEU A 130 7.42 -3.00 -6.03
C LEU A 130 5.95 -2.66 -6.22
N THR A 131 5.58 -2.27 -7.43
CA THR A 131 4.19 -2.01 -7.82
C THR A 131 3.82 -2.92 -8.99
N VAL A 132 2.56 -3.33 -9.02
CA VAL A 132 1.99 -4.15 -10.09
C VAL A 132 0.87 -3.36 -10.75
N ARG A 133 0.90 -3.34 -12.08
CA ARG A 133 -0.21 -2.83 -12.89
C ARG A 133 -0.86 -4.00 -13.61
N ALA A 134 -2.19 -4.07 -13.51
CA ALA A 134 -3.04 -4.95 -14.28
C ALA A 134 -3.84 -4.12 -15.29
N THR A 135 -3.89 -4.56 -16.54
CA THR A 135 -4.66 -3.89 -17.60
C THR A 135 -5.26 -4.94 -18.52
N ALA A 136 -6.53 -4.77 -18.91
CA ALA A 136 -7.11 -5.56 -19.98
C ALA A 136 -6.25 -5.44 -21.25
N ALA A 137 -6.01 -6.57 -21.91
CA ALA A 137 -5.16 -6.64 -23.09
C ALA A 137 -5.71 -5.77 -24.23
N ASN A 138 -7.03 -5.72 -24.39
CA ASN A 138 -7.72 -4.77 -25.24
C ASN A 138 -9.20 -4.60 -24.81
N ALA A 139 -9.87 -3.55 -25.29
CA ALA A 139 -11.24 -3.23 -24.88
C ALA A 139 -12.28 -4.28 -25.30
N SER A 140 -11.98 -5.11 -26.31
CA SER A 140 -12.87 -6.16 -26.81
C SER A 140 -12.69 -7.49 -26.09
N ASP A 141 -11.65 -7.62 -25.26
CA ASP A 141 -11.36 -8.79 -24.44
C ASP A 141 -11.00 -8.35 -23.01
N PRO A 142 -12.01 -8.03 -22.18
CA PRO A 142 -11.78 -7.58 -20.81
C PRO A 142 -11.33 -8.72 -19.87
N TYR A 143 -11.40 -9.97 -20.31
CA TYR A 143 -11.07 -11.16 -19.52
C TYR A 143 -9.58 -11.48 -19.54
N THR A 144 -8.90 -11.14 -20.64
CA THR A 144 -7.44 -11.29 -20.75
C THR A 144 -6.75 -10.07 -20.13
N ILE A 145 -6.10 -10.27 -18.99
CA ILE A 145 -5.39 -9.22 -18.27
C ILE A 145 -3.88 -9.39 -18.45
N THR A 146 -3.21 -8.32 -18.87
CA THR A 146 -1.76 -8.22 -18.92
C THR A 146 -1.23 -7.56 -17.65
N PHE A 147 -0.16 -8.15 -17.11
CA PHE A 147 0.48 -7.67 -15.90
C PHE A 147 1.85 -7.07 -16.19
N LYS A 148 2.15 -5.95 -15.52
CA LYS A 148 3.46 -5.31 -15.58
C LYS A 148 3.91 -4.88 -14.21
N ALA A 149 5.10 -5.33 -13.81
CA ALA A 149 5.74 -4.90 -12.59
C ALA A 149 6.61 -3.66 -12.83
N ARG A 150 6.66 -2.77 -11.83
CA ARG A 150 7.69 -1.74 -11.72
C ARG A 150 8.32 -1.83 -10.34
N ALA A 151 9.62 -1.63 -10.28
CA ALA A 151 10.38 -1.68 -9.04
C ALA A 151 11.46 -0.60 -9.03
N SER A 152 11.90 -0.20 -7.84
CA SER A 152 13.07 0.68 -7.65
C SER A 152 14.42 -0.03 -7.84
N PHE A 153 14.39 -1.29 -8.22
CA PHE A 153 15.54 -2.17 -8.42
C PHE A 153 15.30 -3.01 -9.68
N THR A 154 16.35 -3.67 -10.18
CA THR A 154 16.21 -4.65 -11.29
C THR A 154 15.80 -6.02 -10.72
N PRO A 155 14.60 -6.52 -11.02
CA PRO A 155 14.19 -7.87 -10.64
C PRO A 155 15.13 -8.94 -11.21
N ALA A 156 15.63 -9.84 -10.37
CA ALA A 156 16.40 -11.01 -10.84
C ALA A 156 15.50 -12.14 -11.39
N GLY A 157 14.19 -12.04 -11.16
CA GLY A 157 13.20 -12.99 -11.64
C GLY A 157 11.79 -12.63 -11.18
N TYR A 158 10.80 -13.29 -11.78
CA TYR A 158 9.39 -13.09 -11.51
C TYR A 158 8.74 -14.42 -11.17
N ARG A 159 7.84 -14.42 -10.18
CA ARG A 159 6.95 -15.52 -9.88
C ARG A 159 5.55 -14.96 -9.66
N TRP A 160 4.75 -15.04 -10.70
CA TRP A 160 3.34 -14.72 -10.66
C TRP A 160 2.55 -15.93 -10.18
N THR A 161 1.58 -15.71 -9.33
CA THR A 161 0.56 -16.69 -8.91
C THR A 161 -0.80 -16.04 -9.15
N PHE A 162 -1.59 -16.69 -9.99
CA PHE A 162 -2.98 -16.35 -10.30
C PHE A 162 -3.91 -17.32 -9.56
N ASP A 163 -5.20 -17.29 -9.86
CA ASP A 163 -6.15 -18.21 -9.25
C ASP A 163 -5.84 -19.67 -9.58
N GLU A 164 -6.33 -20.55 -8.71
CA GLU A 164 -6.25 -22.01 -8.85
C GLU A 164 -4.81 -22.54 -8.96
N GLY A 165 -3.83 -21.76 -8.46
CA GLY A 165 -2.43 -22.15 -8.44
C GLY A 165 -1.71 -22.01 -9.79
N ASN A 166 -2.33 -21.36 -10.78
CA ASN A 166 -1.66 -21.04 -12.04
C ASN A 166 -0.48 -20.09 -11.80
N THR A 167 0.65 -20.33 -12.46
CA THR A 167 1.86 -19.52 -12.26
C THR A 167 2.51 -19.08 -13.57
N SER A 168 3.31 -18.02 -13.49
CA SER A 168 4.17 -17.60 -14.61
C SER A 168 5.49 -17.02 -14.12
N SER A 169 6.54 -17.19 -14.91
CA SER A 169 7.86 -16.58 -14.70
C SER A 169 8.19 -15.46 -15.70
N ALA A 170 7.26 -15.13 -16.59
CA ALA A 170 7.45 -14.03 -17.54
C ALA A 170 7.48 -12.68 -16.81
N ALA A 171 8.24 -11.72 -17.36
CA ALA A 171 8.26 -10.35 -16.83
C ALA A 171 6.92 -9.64 -17.01
N GLU A 172 6.25 -9.90 -18.14
CA GLU A 172 4.94 -9.34 -18.50
C GLU A 172 4.00 -10.47 -18.95
N PRO A 173 3.42 -11.26 -18.03
CA PRO A 173 2.48 -12.33 -18.39
C PRO A 173 1.12 -11.73 -18.76
N SER A 174 0.36 -12.50 -19.54
CA SER A 174 -1.09 -12.31 -19.68
C SER A 174 -1.80 -13.54 -19.16
N PHE A 175 -2.92 -13.35 -18.47
CA PHE A 175 -3.75 -14.42 -17.93
C PHE A 175 -5.22 -14.11 -18.20
N LYS A 176 -5.98 -15.13 -18.57
CA LYS A 176 -7.42 -15.02 -18.80
C LYS A 176 -8.15 -15.42 -17.53
N PHE A 177 -8.95 -14.51 -16.99
CA PHE A 177 -9.76 -14.73 -15.80
C PHE A 177 -11.22 -14.99 -16.19
N GLU A 178 -11.93 -15.60 -15.26
CA GLU A 178 -13.39 -15.62 -15.26
C GLU A 178 -13.93 -14.27 -14.75
N GLU A 179 -15.25 -14.15 -14.70
CA GLU A 179 -15.92 -12.97 -14.13
C GLU A 179 -15.78 -12.95 -12.60
N GLY A 180 -15.51 -11.78 -12.03
CA GLY A 180 -15.42 -11.60 -10.58
C GLY A 180 -14.14 -10.92 -10.11
N THR A 181 -13.87 -11.05 -8.81
CA THR A 181 -12.69 -10.47 -8.16
C THR A 181 -11.66 -11.56 -7.91
N HIS A 182 -10.43 -11.29 -8.35
CA HIS A 182 -9.32 -12.24 -8.35
C HIS A 182 -8.12 -11.68 -7.60
N GLU A 183 -7.38 -12.53 -6.89
CA GLU A 183 -6.13 -12.12 -6.21
C GLU A 183 -4.91 -12.58 -7.00
N VAL A 184 -4.06 -11.62 -7.37
CA VAL A 184 -2.83 -11.89 -8.11
C VAL A 184 -1.63 -11.53 -7.25
N THR A 185 -0.76 -12.51 -7.04
CA THR A 185 0.49 -12.33 -6.29
C THR A 185 1.67 -12.31 -7.25
N LEU A 186 2.51 -11.28 -7.16
CA LEU A 186 3.86 -11.26 -7.70
C LEU A 186 4.86 -11.44 -6.57
N GLU A 187 5.82 -12.33 -6.76
CA GLU A 187 7.03 -12.37 -5.96
C GLU A 187 8.27 -12.19 -6.84
N THR A 188 9.20 -11.37 -6.39
CA THR A 188 10.44 -11.08 -7.11
C THR A 188 11.65 -11.05 -6.18
N ALA A 189 12.82 -11.38 -6.71
CA ALA A 189 14.09 -11.29 -6.01
C ALA A 189 14.80 -9.97 -6.33
N MET A 190 15.23 -9.28 -5.28
CA MET A 190 16.12 -8.13 -5.35
C MET A 190 17.56 -8.58 -5.64
N PRO A 191 18.43 -7.71 -6.17
CA PRO A 191 19.83 -8.05 -6.45
C PRO A 191 20.63 -8.54 -5.23
N ASN A 192 20.22 -8.15 -4.01
CA ASN A 192 20.84 -8.59 -2.75
C ASN A 192 20.30 -9.95 -2.24
N GLY A 193 19.48 -10.65 -3.02
CA GLY A 193 18.92 -11.97 -2.70
C GLY A 193 17.65 -11.94 -1.83
N LYS A 194 17.27 -10.80 -1.25
CA LYS A 194 15.98 -10.67 -0.55
C LYS A 194 14.82 -10.72 -1.54
N ARG A 195 13.65 -11.16 -1.08
CA ARG A 195 12.43 -11.25 -1.92
C ARG A 195 11.39 -10.22 -1.48
N LEU A 196 10.68 -9.66 -2.45
CA LEU A 196 9.51 -8.82 -2.24
C LEU A 196 8.30 -9.49 -2.86
N LYS A 197 7.18 -9.43 -2.15
CA LYS A 197 5.88 -9.94 -2.58
C LYS A 197 4.92 -8.77 -2.75
N ARG A 198 4.04 -8.81 -3.75
CA ARG A 198 2.94 -7.87 -3.90
C ARG A 198 1.68 -8.62 -4.31
N THR A 199 0.60 -8.42 -3.56
CA THR A 199 -0.73 -8.91 -3.93
C THR A 199 -1.57 -7.73 -4.41
N ILE A 200 -2.30 -7.94 -5.51
CA ILE A 200 -3.31 -6.99 -6.00
C ILE A 200 -4.64 -7.71 -6.24
N ARG A 201 -5.74 -6.97 -6.13
CA ARG A 201 -7.07 -7.42 -6.56
C ARG A 201 -7.31 -6.97 -8.00
N VAL A 202 -7.87 -7.87 -8.80
CA VAL A 202 -8.25 -7.64 -10.19
C VAL A 202 -9.73 -7.92 -10.32
N ASP A 203 -10.51 -6.89 -10.68
CA ASP A 203 -11.94 -7.02 -10.93
C ASP A 203 -12.18 -7.17 -12.43
N VAL A 204 -12.75 -8.31 -12.81
CA VAL A 204 -13.13 -8.62 -14.19
C VAL A 204 -14.64 -8.50 -14.32
N PRO A 205 -15.13 -7.66 -15.25
CA PRO A 205 -16.55 -7.34 -15.34
C PRO A 205 -17.36 -8.55 -15.77
N TYR A 206 -18.56 -8.67 -15.21
CA TYR A 206 -19.57 -9.61 -15.70
C TYR A 206 -19.95 -9.28 -17.14
N SER A 207 -20.12 -10.31 -17.98
CA SER A 207 -20.63 -10.16 -19.33
C SER A 207 -22.02 -9.54 -19.27
N LEU A 208 -22.16 -8.34 -19.85
CA LEU A 208 -23.46 -7.68 -20.02
C LEU A 208 -24.33 -8.36 -21.10
N PHE A 209 -23.79 -9.40 -21.77
CA PHE A 209 -24.50 -10.18 -22.77
C PHE A 209 -24.38 -11.67 -22.43
N PRO A 210 -25.42 -12.33 -21.93
CA PRO A 210 -25.41 -13.79 -21.85
C PRO A 210 -25.19 -14.34 -23.26
N GLU A 211 -24.34 -15.37 -23.37
CA GLU A 211 -24.13 -16.10 -24.62
C GLU A 211 -25.46 -16.31 -25.33
N LYS A 212 -25.53 -15.94 -26.61
CA LYS A 212 -26.70 -16.25 -27.42
C LYS A 212 -26.95 -17.75 -27.27
N LEU A 213 -28.12 -18.11 -26.74
CA LEU A 213 -28.66 -19.46 -26.85
C LEU A 213 -28.56 -19.87 -28.32
N ASP A 214 -27.63 -20.76 -28.62
CA ASP A 214 -27.54 -21.42 -29.91
C ASP A 214 -28.89 -22.06 -30.19
N ARG A 215 -29.51 -21.62 -31.29
CA ARG A 215 -30.79 -22.13 -31.81
C ARG A 215 -30.54 -23.29 -32.75
#